data_AF-A0A7J4QYC6-F1
#
_entry.id   AF-A0A7J4QYC6-F1
#
_cell.length_a   1.000
_cell.length_b   1.000
_cell.length_c   1.000
_cell.angle_alpha   90.00
_cell.angle_beta   90.00
_cell.angle_gamma   90.00
#
_symmetry.space_group_name_H-M   'P 1'
#
loop_
_entity.id
_entity.type
_entity.pdbx_description
1 polymer ?
#
loop_
_entity_poly.entity_id
_entity_poly.type
_entity_poly.pdbx_seq_one_letter_code
_entity_poly.pdbx_strand_id
1 'polypeptide(L)'
;MDQLKKICNVKIWLIILAIIHTVVGVLAPLDPHSDTQLEITGVFLAISVYLLYTAFGTSGQEQARWATVLCGPIWVWFVVCGALELEGVGNNSWSLSTELIPPLVVWGMTALSGILHWNMDEAAPASEA
;
A
#
# COMPACT_ATOMS: atom_id res chain seq x y z
N MET A 1 23.06 1.13 3.61
CA MET A 1 22.01 1.67 2.73
C MET A 1 21.57 0.63 1.67
N ASP A 2 22.51 -0.04 1.02
CA ASP A 2 22.20 -0.94 -0.11
C ASP A 2 21.41 -2.20 0.28
N GLN A 3 21.69 -2.80 1.43
CA GLN A 3 20.92 -3.95 1.92
C GLN A 3 19.46 -3.58 2.21
N LEU A 4 19.23 -2.38 2.77
CA LEU A 4 17.88 -1.88 3.02
C LEU A 4 17.12 -1.66 1.72
N LYS A 5 17.76 -1.08 0.69
CA LYS A 5 17.17 -0.93 -0.66
C LYS A 5 16.84 -2.28 -1.32
N LYS A 6 17.67 -3.31 -1.12
CA LYS A 6 17.38 -4.66 -1.62
C LYS A 6 16.14 -5.27 -0.95
N ILE A 7 15.99 -5.11 0.36
CA ILE A 7 14.79 -5.56 1.09
C ILE A 7 13.58 -4.73 0.67
N CYS A 8 13.74 -3.42 0.52
CA CYS A 8 12.69 -2.47 0.13
C CYS A 8 12.56 -2.34 -1.39
N ASN A 9 12.54 -3.48 -2.11
CA ASN A 9 12.33 -3.47 -3.55
C ASN A 9 10.88 -3.05 -3.88
N VAL A 10 10.73 -1.91 -4.54
CA VAL A 10 9.42 -1.29 -4.82
C VAL A 10 8.46 -2.25 -5.52
N LYS A 11 8.90 -2.89 -6.60
CA LYS A 11 8.06 -3.79 -7.40
C LYS A 11 7.62 -5.01 -6.61
N ILE A 12 8.52 -5.62 -5.83
CA ILE A 12 8.19 -6.80 -5.03
C ILE A 12 7.13 -6.45 -3.98
N TRP A 13 7.30 -5.34 -3.26
CA TRP A 13 6.32 -4.92 -2.25
C TRP A 13 4.97 -4.55 -2.86
N LEU A 14 4.94 -3.87 -4.01
CA LEU A 14 3.69 -3.61 -4.74
C LEU A 14 2.96 -4.90 -5.13
N ILE A 15 3.69 -5.92 -5.61
CA ILE A 15 3.11 -7.22 -5.98
C ILE A 15 2.55 -7.93 -4.74
N ILE A 16 3.32 -7.99 -3.66
CA ILE A 16 2.89 -8.60 -2.39
C ILE A 16 1.60 -7.92 -1.90
N LEU A 17 1.61 -6.58 -1.84
CA LEU A 17 0.46 -5.81 -1.41
C LEU A 17 -0.75 -6.04 -2.34
N ALA A 18 -0.56 -5.99 -3.66
CA ALA A 18 -1.63 -6.23 -4.63
C ALA A 18 -2.27 -7.62 -4.46
N ILE A 19 -1.46 -8.66 -4.26
CA ILE A 19 -1.96 -10.03 -4.03
C ILE A 19 -2.75 -10.10 -2.74
N ILE A 20 -2.17 -9.64 -1.62
CA ILE A 20 -2.83 -9.67 -0.30
C ILE A 20 -4.14 -8.87 -0.36
N HIS A 21 -4.10 -7.66 -0.91
CA HIS A 21 -5.26 -6.78 -1.01
C HIS A 21 -6.37 -7.37 -1.89
N THR A 22 -6.01 -8.00 -3.01
CA THR A 22 -6.98 -8.66 -3.88
C THR A 22 -7.62 -9.86 -3.17
N VAL A 23 -6.83 -10.70 -2.51
CA VAL A 23 -7.38 -11.88 -1.82
C VAL A 23 -8.25 -11.47 -0.63
N VAL A 24 -7.72 -10.63 0.27
CA VAL A 24 -8.38 -10.29 1.53
C VAL A 24 -9.47 -9.24 1.37
N GLY A 25 -9.27 -8.26 0.48
CA GLY A 25 -10.19 -7.14 0.29
C GLY A 25 -11.23 -7.35 -0.80
N VAL A 26 -11.01 -8.31 -1.71
CA VAL A 26 -11.93 -8.55 -2.84
C VAL A 26 -12.48 -9.96 -2.82
N LEU A 27 -11.62 -10.98 -2.93
CA LEU A 27 -12.08 -12.35 -3.17
C LEU A 27 -12.70 -13.00 -1.93
N ALA A 28 -12.09 -12.83 -0.75
CA ALA A 28 -12.58 -13.42 0.49
C ALA A 28 -13.93 -12.85 0.96
N PRO A 29 -14.19 -11.53 0.89
CA PRO A 29 -15.48 -10.95 1.30
C PRO A 29 -16.53 -10.87 0.19
N LEU A 30 -16.23 -11.33 -1.04
CA LEU A 30 -17.14 -11.22 -2.17
C LEU A 30 -18.47 -11.92 -1.90
N ASP A 31 -19.53 -11.12 -1.78
CA ASP A 31 -20.92 -11.57 -1.70
C ASP A 31 -21.76 -10.81 -2.74
N PRO A 32 -22.09 -11.42 -3.88
CA PRO A 32 -22.88 -10.76 -4.93
C PRO A 32 -24.35 -10.58 -4.57
N HIS A 33 -24.81 -11.12 -3.44
CA HIS A 33 -26.20 -10.98 -2.97
C HIS A 33 -26.36 -9.87 -1.92
N SER A 34 -25.28 -9.19 -1.54
CA SER A 34 -25.28 -8.08 -0.60
C SER A 34 -24.77 -6.82 -1.28
N ASP A 35 -25.67 -5.87 -1.58
CA ASP A 35 -25.32 -4.62 -2.26
C ASP A 35 -24.21 -3.86 -1.54
N THR A 36 -24.26 -3.80 -0.20
CA THR A 36 -23.22 -3.16 0.62
C THR A 36 -21.87 -3.85 0.47
N GLN A 37 -21.82 -5.19 0.50
CA GLN A 37 -20.56 -5.90 0.35
C GLN A 37 -20.02 -5.80 -1.08
N LEU A 38 -20.90 -5.81 -2.08
CA LEU A 38 -20.52 -5.67 -3.48
C LEU A 38 -19.93 -4.28 -3.77
N GLU A 39 -20.52 -3.23 -3.19
CA GLU A 39 -20.00 -1.86 -3.27
C GLU A 39 -18.59 -1.76 -2.67
N ILE A 40 -18.42 -2.22 -1.42
CA ILE A 40 -17.11 -2.22 -0.74
C ILE A 40 -16.09 -3.02 -1.55
N THR A 41 -16.45 -4.23 -1.97
CA THR A 41 -15.59 -5.10 -2.79
C THR A 41 -15.16 -4.41 -4.09
N GLY A 42 -16.05 -3.64 -4.73
CA GLY A 42 -15.74 -2.86 -5.92
C GLY A 42 -14.67 -1.77 -5.70
N VAL A 43 -14.74 -1.07 -4.56
CA VAL A 43 -13.71 -0.08 -4.18
C VAL A 43 -12.37 -0.76 -3.97
N PHE A 44 -12.35 -1.89 -3.26
CA PHE A 44 -11.12 -2.64 -3.01
C PHE A 44 -10.52 -3.21 -4.31
N LEU A 45 -11.36 -3.62 -5.27
CA LEU A 45 -10.91 -4.06 -6.59
C LEU A 45 -10.23 -2.93 -7.37
N ALA A 46 -10.78 -1.71 -7.34
CA ALA A 46 -10.14 -0.57 -8.01
C ALA A 46 -8.74 -0.31 -7.45
N ILE A 47 -8.57 -0.36 -6.13
CA ILE A 47 -7.25 -0.24 -5.46
C ILE A 47 -6.30 -1.34 -5.94
N SER A 48 -6.76 -2.59 -6.00
CA SER A 48 -5.96 -3.70 -6.52
C SER A 48 -5.49 -3.45 -7.96
N VAL A 49 -6.34 -2.92 -8.83
CA VAL A 49 -5.98 -2.56 -10.21
C VAL A 49 -4.91 -1.47 -10.23
N TYR A 50 -5.03 -0.42 -9.41
CA TYR A 50 -4.01 0.63 -9.33
C TYR A 50 -2.66 0.09 -8.87
N LEU A 51 -2.64 -0.78 -7.85
CA LEU A 51 -1.40 -1.40 -7.36
C LEU A 51 -0.74 -2.28 -8.43
N LEU A 52 -1.53 -3.09 -9.15
CA LEU A 52 -1.03 -3.91 -10.27
C LEU A 52 -0.52 -3.04 -11.42
N TYR A 53 -1.25 -1.98 -11.77
CA TYR A 53 -0.81 -1.03 -12.78
C TYR A 53 0.51 -0.38 -12.38
N THR A 54 0.67 0.05 -11.13
CA THR A 54 1.95 0.59 -10.68
C THR A 54 3.05 -0.46 -10.74
N ALA A 55 2.80 -1.70 -10.32
CA ALA A 55 3.79 -2.77 -10.31
C ALA A 55 4.30 -3.18 -11.71
N PHE A 56 3.43 -3.15 -12.73
CA PHE A 56 3.71 -3.69 -14.06
C PHE A 56 3.71 -2.66 -15.19
N GLY A 57 2.99 -1.55 -15.02
CA GLY A 57 2.83 -0.49 -16.02
C GLY A 57 3.75 0.72 -15.82
N THR A 58 4.43 0.82 -14.67
CA THR A 58 5.41 1.89 -14.40
C THR A 58 6.77 1.30 -14.03
N SER A 59 7.83 2.10 -14.05
CA SER A 59 9.18 1.64 -13.69
C SER A 59 10.06 2.75 -13.10
N GLY A 60 11.19 2.36 -12.51
CA GLY A 60 12.18 3.30 -11.99
C GLY A 60 11.62 4.29 -10.98
N GLN A 61 11.99 5.56 -11.14
CA GLN A 61 11.58 6.65 -10.26
C GLN A 61 10.06 6.84 -10.25
N GLU A 62 9.40 6.72 -11.40
CA GLU A 62 7.94 6.86 -11.51
C GLU A 62 7.22 5.82 -10.64
N GLN A 63 7.67 4.56 -10.70
CA GLN A 63 7.11 3.48 -9.87
C GLN A 63 7.29 3.73 -8.38
N ALA A 64 8.45 4.26 -7.98
CA ALA A 64 8.71 4.64 -6.59
C ALA A 64 7.78 5.76 -6.12
N ARG A 65 7.56 6.77 -6.97
CA ARG A 65 6.65 7.88 -6.69
C ARG A 65 5.22 7.39 -6.49
N TRP A 66 4.73 6.59 -7.43
CA TRP A 66 3.39 5.99 -7.34
C TRP A 66 3.23 5.11 -6.10
N ALA A 67 4.21 4.26 -5.77
CA ALA A 67 4.15 3.41 -4.58
C ALA A 67 3.94 4.23 -3.30
N THR A 68 4.68 5.33 -3.13
CA THR A 68 4.54 6.20 -1.96
C THR A 68 3.24 7.00 -1.97
N VAL A 69 2.79 7.55 -3.12
CA VAL A 69 1.54 8.32 -3.18
C VAL A 69 0.32 7.44 -2.93
N LEU A 70 0.32 6.21 -3.45
CA LEU A 70 -0.80 5.28 -3.26
C LEU A 70 -0.79 4.68 -1.84
N CYS A 71 0.37 4.27 -1.34
CA CYS A 71 0.44 3.47 -0.10
C CYS A 71 0.66 4.32 1.15
N GLY A 72 1.35 5.45 1.05
CA GLY A 72 1.69 6.31 2.19
C GLY A 72 0.47 6.87 2.92
N PRO A 73 -0.47 7.53 2.21
CA PRO A 73 -1.70 8.05 2.84
C PRO A 73 -2.55 6.95 3.48
N ILE A 74 -2.65 5.77 2.86
CA ILE A 74 -3.38 4.62 3.42
C ILE A 74 -2.71 4.11 4.70
N TRP A 75 -1.37 4.02 4.71
CA TRP A 75 -0.64 3.66 5.92
C TRP A 75 -0.86 4.66 7.06
N VAL A 76 -0.79 5.97 6.78
CA VAL A 76 -1.08 7.02 7.76
C VAL A 76 -2.50 6.89 8.28
N TRP A 77 -3.47 6.58 7.40
CA TRP A 77 -4.86 6.38 7.79
C TRP A 77 -5.02 5.21 8.79
N PHE A 78 -4.33 4.08 8.59
CA PHE A 78 -4.35 2.98 9.58
C PHE A 78 -3.83 3.43 10.95
N VAL A 79 -2.74 4.21 10.99
CA VAL A 79 -2.18 4.74 12.24
C VAL A 79 -3.19 5.66 12.93
N VAL A 80 -3.81 6.58 12.20
CA VAL A 80 -4.82 7.51 12.73
C VAL A 80 -6.03 6.75 13.28
N CYS A 81 -6.56 5.79 12.52
CA CYS A 81 -7.70 4.98 12.94
C CYS A 81 -7.40 4.20 14.23
N GLY A 82 -6.25 3.53 14.30
CA GLY A 82 -5.86 2.76 15.47
C GLY A 82 -5.57 3.64 16.70
N ALA A 83 -4.91 4.78 16.50
CA ALA A 83 -4.53 5.69 17.59
C ALA A 83 -5.72 6.44 18.19
N LEU A 84 -6.74 6.75 17.38
CA LEU A 84 -7.98 7.40 17.83
C LEU A 84 -9.11 6.42 18.14
N GLU A 85 -8.83 5.12 18.04
CA GLU A 85 -9.80 4.05 18.25
C GLU A 85 -11.12 4.25 17.48
N LEU A 86 -11.01 4.64 16.20
CA LEU A 86 -12.18 4.98 15.39
C LEU A 86 -13.11 3.76 15.22
N GLU A 87 -14.40 4.00 15.02
CA GLU A 87 -15.35 2.97 14.63
C GLU A 87 -15.28 2.74 13.12
N GLY A 88 -15.12 1.47 12.73
CA GLY A 88 -15.14 1.00 11.36
C GLY A 88 -16.51 0.46 10.93
N VAL A 89 -16.58 -0.02 9.70
CA VAL A 89 -17.81 -0.60 9.14
C VAL A 89 -18.15 -1.92 9.85
N GLY A 90 -19.43 -2.11 10.20
CA GLY A 90 -19.96 -3.39 10.71
C GLY A 90 -19.57 -3.73 12.14
N ASN A 91 -19.53 -2.75 13.05
CA ASN A 91 -19.10 -2.90 14.46
C ASN A 91 -17.63 -3.30 14.66
N ASN A 92 -16.78 -3.17 13.64
CA ASN A 92 -15.34 -3.31 13.82
C ASN A 92 -14.81 -2.03 14.47
N SER A 93 -14.18 -2.10 15.64
CA SER A 93 -13.42 -0.96 16.16
C SER A 93 -11.98 -1.06 15.66
N TRP A 94 -11.43 0.08 15.25
CA TRP A 94 -10.00 0.20 15.07
C TRP A 94 -9.36 0.31 16.45
N SER A 95 -8.29 -0.42 16.70
CA SER A 95 -7.45 -0.24 17.89
C SER A 95 -6.01 -0.58 17.50
N LEU A 96 -5.03 -0.13 18.29
CA LEU A 96 -3.63 -0.54 18.12
C LEU A 96 -3.42 -1.97 18.64
N SER A 97 -4.18 -2.92 18.08
CA SER A 97 -4.14 -4.33 18.39
C SER A 97 -3.28 -5.10 17.39
N THR A 98 -3.10 -6.40 17.67
CA THR A 98 -2.32 -7.30 16.82
C THR A 98 -2.89 -7.43 15.40
N GLU A 99 -4.19 -7.23 15.22
CA GLU A 99 -4.88 -7.28 13.93
C GLU A 99 -4.46 -6.13 13.00
N LEU A 100 -3.97 -5.01 13.54
CA LEU A 100 -3.50 -3.87 12.75
C LEU A 100 -2.05 -4.03 12.27
N ILE A 101 -1.30 -4.98 12.84
CA ILE A 101 0.11 -5.21 12.46
C ILE A 101 0.24 -5.58 10.98
N PRO A 102 -0.49 -6.57 10.43
CA PRO A 102 -0.36 -6.94 9.02
C PRO A 102 -0.58 -5.76 8.04
N PRO A 103 -1.68 -4.98 8.10
CA PRO A 103 -1.83 -3.84 7.20
C PRO A 103 -0.75 -2.79 7.41
N LEU A 104 -0.36 -2.47 8.64
CA LEU A 104 0.72 -1.50 8.90
C LEU A 104 2.04 -1.93 8.28
N VAL A 105 2.38 -3.22 8.35
CA VAL A 105 3.62 -3.73 7.77
C VAL A 105 3.57 -3.69 6.24
N VAL A 106 2.54 -4.26 5.62
CA VAL A 106 2.53 -4.42 4.15
C VAL A 106 2.37 -3.07 3.45
N TRP A 107 1.50 -2.20 3.93
CA TRP A 107 1.34 -0.85 3.39
C TRP A 107 2.55 0.03 3.70
N GLY A 108 3.08 -0.06 4.92
CA GLY A 108 4.22 0.74 5.37
C GLY A 108 5.50 0.39 4.64
N MET A 109 5.79 -0.90 4.45
CA MET A 109 6.95 -1.35 3.68
C MET A 109 6.86 -0.96 2.21
N THR A 110 5.66 -0.97 1.62
CA THR A 110 5.45 -0.53 0.24
C THR A 110 5.68 0.98 0.10
N ALA A 111 5.14 1.79 1.03
CA ALA A 111 5.35 3.23 1.06
C ALA A 111 6.83 3.60 1.29
N LEU A 112 7.48 2.95 2.26
CA LEU A 112 8.90 3.12 2.58
C LEU A 112 9.79 2.74 1.38
N SER A 113 9.47 1.65 0.69
CA SER A 113 10.17 1.24 -0.53
C SER A 113 10.13 2.33 -1.57
N GLY A 114 8.96 2.95 -1.79
CA GLY A 114 8.85 4.10 -2.69
C GLY A 114 9.71 5.29 -2.23
N ILE A 115 9.67 5.68 -0.96
CA ILE A 115 10.42 6.84 -0.42
C ILE A 115 11.93 6.64 -0.65
N LEU A 116 12.44 5.45 -0.36
CA LEU A 116 13.86 5.12 -0.51
C LEU A 116 14.35 5.10 -1.96
N HIS A 117 13.43 5.09 -2.94
CA HIS A 117 13.75 5.09 -4.37
C HIS A 117 13.19 6.33 -5.10
N TRP A 118 12.54 7.26 -4.40
CA TRP A 118 11.80 8.38 -5.00
C TRP A 118 12.72 9.38 -5.70
N ASN A 119 13.91 9.70 -5.16
CA ASN A 119 14.86 10.70 -5.72
C ASN A 119 16.35 10.39 -5.43
N MET A 120 16.71 9.15 -5.10
CA MET A 120 18.06 8.86 -4.57
C MET A 120 19.18 8.78 -5.62
N ASP A 121 18.85 8.78 -6.92
CA ASP A 121 19.84 8.74 -8.01
C ASP A 121 20.17 10.13 -8.56
N GLU A 122 19.34 11.14 -8.25
CA GLU A 122 19.48 12.54 -8.69
C GLU A 122 20.31 13.39 -7.69
N ALA A 123 20.70 12.80 -6.56
CA ALA A 123 21.54 13.42 -5.53
C ALA A 123 23.05 13.14 -5.72
N ALA A 124 23.48 12.66 -6.89
CA ALA A 124 24.88 12.73 -7.30
C ALA A 124 25.20 14.19 -7.67
N PRO A 125 26.33 14.76 -7.21
CA PRO A 125 26.55 16.20 -7.23
C PRO A 125 26.50 16.75 -8.65
N ALA A 126 25.88 17.93 -8.80
CA ALA A 126 26.03 18.82 -9.94
C ALA A 126 27.48 19.36 -10.01
N SER A 127 28.46 18.48 -10.13
CA SER A 127 29.83 18.82 -10.47
C SER A 127 30.11 18.27 -11.87
N GLU A 128 30.48 19.21 -12.75
CA GLU A 128 30.95 19.03 -14.14
C GLU A 128 29.90 19.25 -15.24
N ALA A 129 29.51 20.52 -15.38
CA ALA A 129 29.26 21.16 -16.68
C ALA A 129 29.85 22.57 -16.68
#